data_AF-A0A0U2WCP3-F1
#
_entry.id   AF-A0A0U2WCP3-F1
#
_cell.length_a   1.000
_cell.length_b   1.000
_cell.length_c   1.000
_cell.angle_alpha   90.00
_cell.angle_beta   90.00
_cell.angle_gamma   90.00
#
_symmetry.space_group_name_H-M   'P 1'
#
loop_
_entity.id
_entity.type
_entity.pdbx_description
1 polymer ?
#
loop_
_entity_poly.entity_id
_entity_poly.type
_entity_poly.pdbx_seq_one_letter_code
_entity_poly.pdbx_strand_id
1 'polypeptide(L)'
;MNPQTARLLNLIQLISEIGIAAGYLIGMIPLAYAWSGTWVVPLAVVNLIIALLTSNGTLVMTIINVVLSLVSWIPIVGFVTRIGGSIVSVINIMNLRQRV
;
A
#
# COMPACT_ATOMS: atom_id res chain seq x y z
N MET A 1 -2.60 22.84 -5.69
CA MET A 1 -1.34 22.11 -5.95
C MET A 1 -1.03 22.20 -7.44
N ASN A 2 0.24 22.39 -7.83
CA ASN A 2 0.63 22.43 -9.24
C ASN A 2 0.34 21.05 -9.89
N PRO A 3 -0.30 20.98 -11.08
CA PRO A 3 -0.60 19.72 -11.77
C PRO A 3 0.59 18.78 -11.93
N GLN A 4 1.80 19.30 -12.14
CA GLN A 4 3.02 18.50 -12.25
C GLN A 4 3.39 17.83 -10.93
N THR A 5 3.28 18.57 -9.81
CA THR A 5 3.50 18.02 -8.45
C THR A 5 2.48 16.93 -8.13
N ALA A 6 1.22 17.12 -8.52
CA ALA A 6 0.16 16.13 -8.31
C ALA A 6 0.45 14.82 -9.07
N ARG A 7 0.88 14.90 -10.34
CA ARG A 7 1.28 13.72 -11.12
C ARG A 7 2.48 13.00 -10.53
N LEU A 8 3.50 13.75 -10.09
CA LEU A 8 4.68 13.16 -9.46
C LEU A 8 4.32 12.41 -8.17
N LEU A 9 3.48 13.02 -7.32
CA LEU A 9 3.01 12.39 -6.09
C LEU A 9 2.19 11.12 -6.38
N ASN A 10 1.30 11.15 -7.39
CA ASN A 10 0.55 9.97 -7.81
C ASN A 10 1.46 8.86 -8.35
N LEU A 11 2.54 9.21 -9.07
CA LEU A 11 3.54 8.26 -9.57
C LEU A 11 4.32 7.62 -8.42
N ILE A 12 4.75 8.42 -7.43
CA ILE A 12 5.41 7.90 -6.23
C ILE A 12 4.46 6.95 -5.49
N GLN A 13 3.21 7.36 -5.29
CA GLN A 13 2.19 6.53 -4.65
C GLN A 13 1.97 5.21 -5.40
N LEU A 14 1.94 5.24 -6.73
CA LEU A 14 1.81 4.04 -7.57
C LEU A 14 2.98 3.08 -7.36
N ILE A 15 4.23 3.57 -7.40
CA ILE A 15 5.42 2.77 -7.17
C ILE A 15 5.40 2.17 -5.75
N SER A 16 5.03 2.95 -4.76
CA SER A 16 4.88 2.50 -3.38
C SER A 16 3.79 1.44 -3.21
N GLU A 17 2.64 1.56 -3.87
CA GLU A 17 1.60 0.51 -3.87
C GLU A 17 2.08 -0.80 -4.50
N ILE A 18 2.87 -0.73 -5.58
CA ILE A 18 3.50 -1.91 -6.18
C ILE A 18 4.45 -2.58 -5.19
N GLY A 19 5.27 -1.78 -4.50
CA GLY A 19 6.14 -2.25 -3.42
C GLY A 19 5.35 -2.95 -2.32
N ILE A 20 4.29 -2.32 -1.81
CA ILE A 20 3.41 -2.88 -0.77
C ILE A 20 2.81 -4.22 -1.21
N ALA A 21 2.27 -4.30 -2.42
CA ALA A 21 1.72 -5.54 -2.97
C ALA A 21 2.79 -6.64 -3.02
N ALA A 22 3.99 -6.33 -3.52
CA ALA A 22 5.11 -7.28 -3.53
C ALA A 22 5.51 -7.72 -2.11
N GLY A 23 5.50 -6.80 -1.14
CA GLY A 23 5.85 -7.09 0.25
C GLY A 23 4.85 -7.98 0.96
N TYR A 24 3.56 -7.82 0.67
CA TYR A 24 2.54 -8.75 1.15
C TYR A 24 2.67 -10.14 0.55
N LEU A 25 2.99 -10.24 -0.75
CA LEU A 25 3.26 -11.52 -1.41
C LEU A 25 4.51 -12.20 -0.83
N ILE A 26 5.61 -11.45 -0.64
CA ILE A 26 6.82 -11.96 0.03
C ILE A 26 6.48 -12.42 1.46
N GLY A 27 5.63 -11.67 2.16
CA GLY A 27 5.17 -12.01 3.49
C GLY A 27 4.33 -13.29 3.58
N MET A 28 3.95 -13.92 2.45
CA MET A 28 3.38 -15.26 2.46
C MET A 28 4.41 -16.34 2.80
N ILE A 29 5.69 -16.06 2.54
CA ILE A 29 6.77 -17.00 2.87
C ILE A 29 6.94 -16.98 4.39
N PRO A 30 6.90 -18.15 5.06
CA PRO A 30 7.17 -18.25 6.49
C PRO A 30 8.50 -17.55 6.84
N LEU A 31 8.53 -16.80 7.96
CA LEU A 31 9.65 -15.96 8.43
C LEU A 31 9.94 -14.69 7.61
N ALA A 32 9.61 -14.65 6.32
CA ALA A 32 9.81 -13.45 5.50
C ALA A 32 8.84 -12.32 5.86
N TYR A 33 7.71 -12.63 6.51
CA TYR A 33 6.70 -11.64 6.92
C TYR A 33 7.23 -10.60 7.90
N ALA A 34 8.14 -10.98 8.80
CA ALA A 34 8.70 -10.06 9.78
C ALA A 34 9.59 -9.04 9.06
N TRP A 35 10.40 -9.51 8.10
CA TRP A 35 11.21 -8.65 7.26
C TRP A 35 10.35 -7.78 6.34
N SER A 36 9.36 -8.35 5.64
CA SER A 36 8.50 -7.58 4.74
C SER A 36 7.67 -6.53 5.46
N GLY A 37 7.17 -6.86 6.66
CA GLY A 37 6.43 -5.94 7.51
C GLY A 37 7.20 -4.68 7.91
N THR A 38 8.53 -4.74 8.02
CA THR A 38 9.36 -3.58 8.41
C THR A 38 9.30 -2.43 7.41
N TRP A 39 9.07 -2.73 6.14
CA TRP A 39 9.03 -1.73 5.08
C TRP A 39 7.63 -1.57 4.45
N VAL A 40 6.78 -2.60 4.48
CA VAL A 40 5.38 -2.49 4.04
C VAL A 40 4.60 -1.48 4.90
N VAL A 41 4.77 -1.51 6.22
CA VAL A 41 4.03 -0.59 7.12
C VAL A 41 4.44 0.87 6.88
N PRO A 42 5.73 1.26 6.87
CA PRO A 42 6.13 2.62 6.52
C PRO A 42 5.63 3.06 5.14
N LEU A 43 5.71 2.21 4.11
CA LEU A 43 5.22 2.54 2.77
C LEU A 43 3.72 2.80 2.76
N ALA A 44 2.93 1.99 3.47
CA ALA A 44 1.48 2.18 3.58
C ALA A 44 1.14 3.53 4.24
N VAL A 45 1.89 3.92 5.27
CA VAL A 45 1.74 5.22 5.94
C VAL A 45 2.13 6.39 5.02
N VAL A 46 3.24 6.26 4.29
CA VAL A 46 3.66 7.27 3.30
C VAL A 46 2.58 7.43 2.22
N ASN A 47 2.04 6.33 1.71
CA ASN A 47 0.94 6.36 0.75
C ASN A 47 -0.30 7.04 1.31
N LEU A 48 -0.62 6.83 2.59
CA LEU A 48 -1.76 7.50 3.23
C LEU A 48 -1.57 9.01 3.24
N ILE A 49 -0.37 9.48 3.58
CA ILE A 49 -0.03 10.90 3.55
C ILE A 49 -0.18 11.45 2.13
N ILE A 50 0.35 10.74 1.12
CA ILE A 50 0.24 11.18 -0.27
C ILE A 50 -1.23 11.23 -0.73
N ALA A 51 -2.03 10.22 -0.37
CA ALA A 51 -3.45 10.17 -0.70
C ALA A 51 -4.25 11.31 -0.06
N LEU A 52 -3.91 11.70 1.18
CA LEU A 52 -4.48 12.87 1.86
C LEU A 52 -4.16 14.17 1.12
N LEU A 53 -2.91 14.33 0.68
CA LEU A 53 -2.45 15.55 0.00
C LEU A 53 -2.99 15.67 -1.43
N THR A 54 -3.13 14.57 -2.15
CA THR A 54 -3.57 14.55 -3.56
C THR A 54 -5.08 14.44 -3.71
N SER A 55 -5.83 13.95 -2.71
CA SER A 55 -7.28 13.72 -2.78
C SER A 55 -7.70 12.93 -4.03
N ASN A 56 -6.87 11.97 -4.45
CA ASN A 56 -7.02 11.21 -5.69
C ASN A 56 -7.98 10.00 -5.59
N GLY A 57 -8.89 10.00 -4.60
CA GLY A 57 -9.89 8.94 -4.42
C GLY A 57 -9.37 7.60 -3.89
N THR A 58 -8.07 7.47 -3.59
CA THR A 58 -7.49 6.24 -3.01
C THR A 58 -7.51 6.22 -1.48
N LEU A 59 -7.85 7.33 -0.84
CA LEU A 59 -7.71 7.54 0.61
C LEU A 59 -8.28 6.40 1.46
N VAL A 60 -9.53 5.99 1.21
CA VAL A 60 -10.20 4.93 1.98
C VAL A 60 -9.46 3.60 1.85
N MET A 61 -9.06 3.25 0.64
CA MET A 61 -8.32 2.01 0.38
C MET A 61 -6.94 2.06 1.02
N THR A 62 -6.27 3.21 1.01
CA THR A 62 -4.97 3.36 1.67
C THR A 62 -5.08 3.30 3.19
N ILE A 63 -6.15 3.83 3.80
CA ILE A 63 -6.44 3.65 5.23
C ILE A 63 -6.61 2.16 5.56
N ILE A 64 -7.44 1.46 4.78
CA ILE A 64 -7.62 0.00 4.91
C ILE A 64 -6.26 -0.70 4.81
N ASN A 65 -5.43 -0.29 3.86
CA ASN A 65 -4.13 -0.90 3.64
C ASN A 65 -3.16 -0.69 4.82
N VAL A 66 -3.18 0.49 5.46
CA VAL A 66 -2.44 0.73 6.70
C VAL A 66 -2.91 -0.22 7.81
N VAL A 67 -4.22 -0.35 8.01
CA VAL A 67 -4.76 -1.28 9.03
C VAL A 67 -4.35 -2.73 8.73
N LEU A 68 -4.50 -3.17 7.49
CA LEU A 68 -4.10 -4.51 7.05
C LEU A 68 -2.59 -4.74 7.24
N SER A 69 -1.76 -3.73 6.97
CA SER A 69 -0.31 -3.81 7.16
C SER A 69 0.06 -4.01 8.62
N LEU A 70 -0.61 -3.35 9.56
CA LEU A 70 -0.38 -3.50 11.00
C LEU A 70 -0.82 -4.90 11.47
N VAL A 71 -2.02 -5.34 11.07
CA VAL A 71 -2.54 -6.67 11.44
C VAL A 71 -1.73 -7.80 10.79
N SER A 72 -1.06 -7.54 9.66
CA SER A 72 -0.21 -8.52 8.97
C SER A 72 0.99 -9.03 9.79
N TRP A 73 1.35 -8.36 10.88
CA TRP A 73 2.39 -8.79 11.80
C TRP A 73 1.98 -9.99 12.66
N ILE A 74 0.67 -10.27 12.77
CA ILE A 74 0.17 -11.45 13.47
C ILE A 74 0.41 -12.68 12.57
N PRO A 75 1.13 -13.74 13.00
CA PRO A 75 1.53 -14.82 12.10
C PRO A 75 0.36 -15.54 11.41
N ILE A 76 -0.68 -15.90 12.15
CA ILE A 76 -1.81 -16.71 11.65
C ILE A 76 -2.81 -15.82 10.91
N VAL A 77 -3.29 -14.74 11.56
CA VAL A 77 -4.24 -13.79 10.96
C VAL A 77 -3.61 -13.04 9.78
N GLY A 78 -2.29 -12.86 9.81
CA GLY A 78 -1.54 -12.11 8.82
C GLY A 78 -1.60 -12.71 7.42
N PHE A 79 -1.80 -14.02 7.27
CA PHE A 79 -2.00 -14.58 5.93
C PHE A 79 -3.23 -13.99 5.24
N VAL A 80 -4.35 -13.89 5.96
CA VAL A 80 -5.59 -13.33 5.42
C VAL A 80 -5.41 -11.83 5.12
N THR A 81 -4.78 -11.09 6.04
CA THR A 81 -4.63 -9.64 5.85
C THR A 81 -3.61 -9.28 4.79
N ARG A 82 -2.56 -10.08 4.58
CA ARG A 82 -1.61 -9.90 3.47
C ARG A 82 -2.27 -10.20 2.12
N ILE A 83 -3.11 -11.25 2.01
CA ILE A 83 -3.89 -11.49 0.78
C ILE A 83 -4.83 -10.30 0.51
N GLY A 84 -5.59 -9.88 1.53
CA GLY A 84 -6.46 -8.72 1.43
C GLY A 84 -5.71 -7.44 1.07
N GLY A 85 -4.55 -7.22 1.69
CA GLY A 85 -3.69 -6.07 1.47
C GLY A 85 -3.14 -6.04 0.05
N SER A 86 -2.70 -7.18 -0.48
CA SER A 86 -2.31 -7.31 -1.89
C SER A 86 -3.44 -6.94 -2.83
N ILE A 87 -4.66 -7.41 -2.58
CA ILE A 87 -5.84 -7.09 -3.41
C ILE A 87 -6.14 -5.59 -3.35
N VAL A 88 -6.14 -5.00 -2.16
CA VAL A 88 -6.38 -3.56 -1.97
C VAL A 88 -5.31 -2.73 -2.69
N SER A 89 -4.03 -3.10 -2.58
CA SER A 89 -2.95 -2.44 -3.32
C SER A 89 -3.12 -2.56 -4.83
N VAL A 90 -3.53 -3.72 -5.36
CA VAL A 90 -3.82 -3.90 -6.79
C VAL A 90 -4.95 -2.98 -7.24
N ILE A 91 -6.03 -2.85 -6.45
CA ILE A 91 -7.13 -1.91 -6.74
C ILE A 91 -6.61 -0.47 -6.76
N ASN A 92 -5.78 -0.07 -5.80
CA ASN A 92 -5.16 1.26 -5.79
C ASN A 92 -4.25 1.50 -7.00
N ILE A 93 -3.46 0.51 -7.40
CA ILE A 93 -2.61 0.56 -8.60
C ILE A 93 -3.47 0.82 -9.84
N MET A 94 -4.58 0.10 -10.01
CA MET A 94 -5.49 0.29 -11.14
C MET A 94 -6.10 1.69 -11.15
N ASN A 95 -6.52 2.19 -9.98
CA ASN A 95 -7.09 3.53 -9.82
C ASN A 95 -6.07 4.64 -10.09
N LEU A 96 -4.82 4.47 -9.65
CA LEU A 96 -3.74 5.44 -9.83
C LEU A 96 -3.23 5.47 -11.27
N ARG A 97 -3.17 4.31 -11.95
CA ARG A 97 -2.70 4.21 -13.34
C ARG A 97 -3.53 5.04 -14.33
N GLN A 98 -4.79 5.32 -14.01
CA GLN A 98 -5.65 6.19 -14.82
C GLN A 98 -5.38 7.70 -14.60
N ARG A 99 -4.57 8.05 -13.59
CA ARG A 99 -4.39 9.43 -13.08
C ARG A 99 -2.95 9.93 -13.16
N VAL A 100 -2.02 9.05 -13.51
CA VAL A 100 -0.60 9.34 -13.79
C VAL A 100 -0.45 9.52 -15.30
#